data_AF-A0A931PQ51-F1
#
_entry.id   AF-A0A931PQ51-F1
#
_cell.length_a   1.000
_cell.length_b   1.000
_cell.length_c   1.000
_cell.angle_alpha   90.00
_cell.angle_beta   90.00
_cell.angle_gamma   90.00
#
_symmetry.space_group_name_H-M   'P 1'
#
loop_
_entity.id
_entity.type
_entity.pdbx_description
1 polymer ?
#
loop_
_entity_poly.entity_id
_entity_poly.type
_entity_poly.pdbx_seq_one_letter_code
_entity_poly.pdbx_strand_id
1 'polypeptide(L)'
;MSDELLFEVICVLGKRIRITKGYWTKILQDKHPIMEGKEKKVQDTLQNARQVRRSKSDPKVYLYYKKSGRRHVCVVAKHLNSDGFVVTTYLTDNVKEGETVWTRSK
;
A
#
# COMPACT_ATOMS: atom_id res chain seq x y z
N MET A 1 -17.33 18.97 1.16
CA MET A 1 -17.03 18.00 2.24
C MET A 1 -15.63 17.48 2.00
N SER A 2 -14.63 18.07 2.66
CA SER A 2 -13.24 17.61 2.52
C SER A 2 -13.13 16.25 3.20
N ASP A 3 -12.80 15.23 2.42
CA ASP A 3 -12.69 13.85 2.89
C ASP A 3 -11.48 13.77 3.85
N GLU A 4 -11.76 13.55 5.14
CA GLU A 4 -10.77 13.72 6.22
C GLU A 4 -9.58 12.77 6.01
N LEU A 5 -8.36 13.31 6.05
CA LEU A 5 -7.15 12.52 5.90
C LEU A 5 -6.99 11.54 7.08
N LEU A 6 -6.79 10.25 6.79
CA LEU A 6 -6.46 9.26 7.82
C LEU A 6 -4.95 9.27 8.09
N PHE A 7 -4.14 9.23 7.03
CA PHE A 7 -2.70 9.44 7.11
C PHE A 7 -2.12 9.83 5.74
N GLU A 8 -0.91 10.39 5.79
CA GLU A 8 -0.03 10.59 4.64
C GLU A 8 1.40 10.20 5.05
N VAL A 9 2.11 9.47 4.18
CA VAL A 9 3.50 9.05 4.42
C VAL A 9 4.32 9.14 3.13
N ILE A 10 5.64 9.33 3.26
CA ILE A 10 6.56 9.18 2.15
C ILE A 10 6.92 7.70 2.01
N CYS A 11 6.61 7.08 0.87
CA CYS A 11 6.94 5.68 0.63
C CYS A 11 8.43 5.49 0.33
N VAL A 12 8.88 4.24 0.29
CA VAL A 12 10.28 3.88 -0.01
C VAL A 12 10.77 4.35 -1.39
N LEU A 13 9.84 4.69 -2.30
CA LEU A 13 10.14 5.27 -3.62
C LEU A 13 10.09 6.81 -3.64
N GLY A 14 10.01 7.46 -2.47
CA GLY A 14 10.02 8.91 -2.32
C GLY A 14 8.72 9.63 -2.70
N LYS A 15 7.61 8.89 -2.91
CA LYS A 15 6.29 9.48 -3.23
C LYS A 15 5.47 9.70 -1.96
N ARG A 16 4.73 10.81 -1.88
CA ARG A 16 3.75 11.04 -0.81
C ARG A 16 2.48 10.24 -1.08
N ILE A 17 2.19 9.24 -0.25
CA ILE A 17 1.02 8.38 -0.39
C ILE A 17 0.04 8.65 0.74
N ARG A 18 -1.21 8.95 0.38
CA ARG A 18 -2.29 9.27 1.32
C ARG A 18 -3.47 8.31 1.23
N ILE A 19 -4.29 8.33 2.28
CA ILE A 19 -5.63 7.74 2.30
C ILE A 19 -6.53 8.55 3.22
N THR A 20 -7.81 8.66 2.87
CA THR A 20 -8.84 9.33 3.69
C THR A 20 -9.53 8.32 4.60
N LYS A 21 -10.13 8.79 5.70
CA LYS A 21 -10.91 7.95 6.61
C LYS A 21 -12.07 7.28 5.87
N GLY A 22 -12.79 8.04 5.03
CA GLY A 22 -13.89 7.52 4.22
C GLY A 22 -13.45 6.38 3.29
N TYR A 23 -12.31 6.53 2.62
CA TYR A 23 -11.83 5.48 1.72
C TYR A 23 -11.27 4.26 2.48
N TRP A 24 -10.66 4.47 3.65
CA TRP A 24 -10.25 3.37 4.53
C TRP A 24 -11.45 2.53 4.97
N THR A 25 -12.53 3.19 5.44
CA THR A 25 -13.76 2.50 5.82
C THR A 25 -14.33 1.67 4.67
N LYS A 26 -14.33 2.19 3.42
CA LYS A 26 -14.75 1.41 2.24
C LYS A 26 -13.88 0.18 2.00
N ILE A 27 -12.56 0.29 2.15
CA ILE A 27 -11.66 -0.87 2.03
C ILE A 27 -12.03 -1.93 3.07
N LEU A 28 -12.29 -1.53 4.32
CA LEU A 28 -12.64 -2.44 5.40
C LEU A 28 -14.00 -3.12 5.15
N GLN A 29 -15.02 -2.36 4.76
CA GLN A 29 -16.39 -2.86 4.60
C GLN A 29 -16.55 -3.72 3.34
N ASP A 30 -16.01 -3.27 2.21
CA ASP A 30 -16.35 -3.86 0.92
C ASP A 30 -15.37 -4.95 0.47
N LYS A 31 -14.13 -4.94 0.99
CA LYS A 31 -13.03 -5.74 0.41
C LYS A 31 -12.27 -6.55 1.45
N HIS A 32 -11.80 -5.90 2.50
CA HIS A 32 -10.78 -6.47 3.39
C HIS A 32 -11.03 -6.09 4.87
N PRO A 33 -12.08 -6.64 5.52
CA PRO A 33 -12.35 -6.39 6.95
C PRO A 33 -11.16 -6.73 7.85
N ILE A 34 -10.36 -7.73 7.45
CA ILE A 34 -9.15 -8.15 8.16
C ILE A 34 -8.10 -7.03 8.31
N MET A 35 -8.22 -5.92 7.58
CA MET A 35 -7.30 -4.79 7.68
C MET A 35 -7.64 -3.82 8.81
N GLU A 36 -8.75 -4.03 9.52
CA GLU A 36 -9.13 -3.20 10.68
C GLU A 36 -8.00 -3.19 11.73
N GLY A 37 -7.69 -2.00 12.24
CA GLY A 37 -6.63 -1.74 13.23
C GLY A 37 -5.21 -1.93 12.70
N LYS A 38 -5.00 -2.02 11.38
CA LYS A 38 -3.68 -2.25 10.76
C LYS A 38 -3.12 -1.04 10.01
N GLU A 39 -3.65 0.15 10.27
CA GLU A 39 -3.22 1.43 9.67
C GLU A 39 -1.71 1.63 9.84
N LYS A 40 -1.19 1.39 11.06
CA LYS A 40 0.26 1.48 11.34
C LYS A 40 1.08 0.50 10.50
N LYS A 41 0.58 -0.72 10.25
CA LYS A 41 1.26 -1.70 9.40
C LYS A 41 1.24 -1.29 7.92
N VAL A 42 0.17 -0.65 7.47
CA VAL A 42 0.06 -0.11 6.11
C VAL A 42 1.06 1.03 5.91
N GLN A 43 1.11 1.99 6.84
CA GLN A 43 2.10 3.08 6.83
C GLN A 43 3.53 2.53 6.80
N ASP A 44 3.85 1.61 7.71
CA ASP A 44 5.15 0.96 7.78
C ASP A 44 5.49 0.14 6.52
N THR A 45 4.49 -0.47 5.87
CA THR A 45 4.70 -1.16 4.60
C THR A 45 5.02 -0.19 3.46
N LEU A 46 4.41 0.99 3.42
CA LEU A 46 4.72 2.01 2.42
C LEU A 46 6.14 2.58 2.63
N GLN A 47 6.50 2.90 3.87
CA GLN A 47 7.79 3.51 4.23
C GLN A 47 8.96 2.52 4.15
N ASN A 48 8.73 1.27 4.59
CA ASN A 48 9.76 0.27 4.82
C ASN A 48 9.43 -1.06 4.13
N ALA A 49 8.85 -1.01 2.92
CA ALA A 49 8.64 -2.21 2.12
C ALA A 49 9.93 -3.03 2.03
N ARG A 50 9.81 -4.34 1.78
CA ARG A 50 10.95 -5.18 1.37
C ARG A 50 11.00 -5.40 -0.12
N GLN A 51 9.84 -5.35 -0.76
CA GLN A 51 9.72 -5.43 -2.21
C GLN A 51 8.64 -4.46 -2.69
N VAL A 52 8.90 -3.78 -3.79
CA VAL A 52 7.90 -3.01 -4.52
C VAL A 52 7.85 -3.51 -5.95
N ARG A 53 6.65 -3.83 -6.42
CA ARG A 53 6.39 -4.25 -7.80
C ARG A 53 5.52 -3.24 -8.51
N ARG A 54 5.73 -3.07 -9.80
CA ARG A 54 4.82 -2.32 -10.67
C ARG A 54 3.77 -3.27 -11.24
N SER A 55 2.51 -2.83 -11.28
CA SER A 55 1.44 -3.59 -11.91
C SER A 55 1.72 -3.77 -13.39
N LYS A 56 1.45 -4.97 -13.92
CA LYS A 56 1.56 -5.25 -15.36
C LYS A 56 0.48 -4.52 -16.18
N SER A 57 -0.67 -4.25 -15.58
CA SER A 57 -1.84 -3.67 -16.28
C SER A 57 -1.97 -2.15 -16.17
N ASP A 58 -1.37 -1.52 -15.15
CA ASP A 58 -1.38 -0.07 -14.98
C ASP A 58 0.00 0.40 -14.50
N PRO A 59 0.80 1.10 -15.33
CA PRO A 59 2.15 1.52 -14.97
C PRO A 59 2.18 2.55 -13.84
N LYS A 60 1.04 3.14 -13.47
CA LYS A 60 0.91 4.04 -12.33
C LYS A 60 0.60 3.29 -11.03
N VAL A 61 0.35 1.98 -11.06
CA VAL A 61 0.00 1.20 -9.87
C VAL A 61 1.20 0.41 -9.36
N TYR A 62 1.47 0.56 -8.07
CA TYR A 62 2.59 -0.05 -7.36
C TYR A 62 2.08 -0.88 -6.19
N LEU A 63 2.71 -2.04 -5.98
CA LEU A 63 2.38 -3.01 -4.95
C LEU A 63 3.56 -3.11 -3.99
N TYR A 64 3.34 -2.65 -2.76
CA TYR A 64 4.31 -2.64 -1.68
C TYR A 64 4.11 -3.85 -0.79
N TYR A 65 5.17 -4.62 -0.56
CA TYR A 65 5.14 -5.83 0.24
C TYR A 65 6.06 -5.73 1.44
N LYS A 66 5.51 -6.00 2.63
CA LYS A 66 6.29 -6.19 3.84
C LYS A 66 5.78 -7.40 4.61
N LYS A 67 6.70 -8.25 5.08
CA LYS A 67 6.36 -9.44 5.87
C LYS A 67 5.84 -9.03 7.25
N SER A 68 4.72 -9.62 7.66
CA SER A 68 4.09 -9.47 8.98
C SER A 68 3.73 -10.87 9.51
N GLY A 69 4.66 -11.49 10.24
CA GLY A 69 4.51 -12.86 10.71
C GLY A 69 4.61 -13.86 9.56
N ARG A 70 3.59 -14.72 9.42
CA ARG A 70 3.51 -15.73 8.34
C ARG A 70 3.02 -15.17 7.00
N ARG A 71 2.37 -13.99 7.01
CA ARG A 71 1.81 -13.33 5.82
C ARG A 71 2.60 -12.09 5.44
N HIS A 72 2.27 -11.51 4.29
CA HIS A 72 2.66 -10.18 3.88
C HIS A 72 1.49 -9.22 4.01
N VAL A 73 1.78 -7.98 4.41
CA VAL A 73 0.91 -6.85 4.11
C VAL A 73 1.24 -6.40 2.70
N CYS A 74 0.23 -6.35 1.84
CA CYS A 74 0.31 -5.82 0.50
C CYS A 74 -0.47 -4.50 0.44
N VAL A 75 0.22 -3.39 0.17
CA VAL A 75 -0.42 -2.09 -0.05
C VAL A 75 -0.35 -1.78 -1.54
N VAL A 76 -1.51 -1.59 -2.17
CA VAL A 76 -1.60 -1.17 -3.57
C VAL A 76 -1.82 0.33 -3.59
N ALA A 77 -0.91 1.07 -4.21
CA ALA A 77 -1.01 2.51 -4.35
C ALA A 77 -0.94 2.91 -5.82
N LYS A 78 -1.73 3.93 -6.18
CA LYS A 78 -1.61 4.59 -7.47
C LYS A 78 -0.73 5.82 -7.30
N HIS A 79 0.38 5.84 -8.01
CA HIS A 79 1.29 6.96 -8.07
C HIS A 79 0.81 7.94 -9.13
N LEU A 80 0.88 9.20 -8.78
CA LEU A 80 0.77 10.33 -9.69
C LEU A 80 2.17 10.96 -9.77
N ASN A 81 2.25 12.29 -9.85
CA ASN A 81 3.51 13.02 -10.02
C ASN A 81 4.43 12.83 -8.80
N SER A 82 4.34 13.73 -7.82
CA SER A 82 5.07 13.65 -6.55
C SER A 82 4.28 12.94 -5.45
N ASP A 83 3.01 12.63 -5.70
CA ASP A 83 2.06 12.10 -4.74
C ASP A 83 1.35 10.86 -5.27
N GLY A 84 0.40 10.35 -4.49
CA GLY A 84 -0.40 9.18 -4.82
C GLY A 84 -1.34 8.83 -3.67
N PHE A 85 -2.12 7.77 -3.88
CA PHE A 85 -3.09 7.33 -2.89
C PHE A 85 -3.19 5.81 -2.84
N VAL A 86 -3.60 5.30 -1.68
CA VAL A 86 -3.86 3.87 -1.50
C VAL A 86 -5.14 3.49 -2.25
N VAL A 87 -5.04 2.49 -3.13
CA VAL A 87 -6.17 1.91 -3.88
C VAL A 87 -6.82 0.79 -3.09
N THR A 88 -6.01 -0.07 -2.46
CA THR A 88 -6.47 -1.12 -1.55
C THR A 88 -5.30 -1.63 -0.72
N THR A 89 -5.59 -2.38 0.34
CA THR A 89 -4.58 -3.12 1.12
C THR A 89 -5.16 -4.43 1.61
N TYR A 90 -4.34 -5.47 1.68
CA TYR A 90 -4.77 -6.79 2.14
C TYR A 90 -3.61 -7.63 2.68
N LEU A 91 -3.93 -8.72 3.38
CA LEU A 91 -2.96 -9.75 3.75
C LEU A 91 -2.86 -10.81 2.66
N THR A 92 -1.65 -11.29 2.39
CA THR A 92 -1.44 -12.36 1.41
C THR A 92 -0.25 -13.22 1.78
N ASP A 93 -0.32 -14.51 1.45
CA ASP A 93 0.79 -15.45 1.65
C ASP A 93 1.83 -15.31 0.52
N ASN A 94 1.41 -14.83 -0.66
CA ASN A 94 2.21 -14.78 -1.87
C ASN A 94 2.49 -13.35 -2.31
N VAL A 95 3.70 -13.11 -2.81
CA VAL A 95 3.99 -11.87 -3.53
C VAL A 95 3.59 -12.04 -4.99
N LYS A 96 2.71 -11.15 -5.51
CA LYS A 96 2.21 -11.25 -6.89
C LYS A 96 3.31 -11.10 -7.92
N GLU A 97 3.28 -11.89 -8.99
CA GLU A 97 4.16 -11.73 -10.15
C GLU A 97 4.03 -10.35 -10.81
N GLY A 98 5.15 -9.77 -11.23
CA GLY A 98 5.21 -8.41 -11.77
C GLY A 98 6.65 -7.94 -11.93
N GLU A 99 6.83 -6.77 -12.55
CA GLU A 99 8.13 -6.13 -12.64
C GLU A 99 8.57 -5.68 -11.25
N THR A 100 9.73 -6.15 -10.81
CA THR A 100 10.32 -5.72 -9.55
C THR A 100 10.97 -4.36 -9.76
N VAL A 101 10.41 -3.33 -9.11
CA VAL A 101 10.93 -1.96 -9.18
C VAL A 101 11.95 -1.72 -8.09
N TRP A 102 11.76 -2.36 -6.93
CA TRP A 102 12.63 -2.16 -5.79
C TRP A 102 12.63 -3.38 -4.90
N THR A 103 13.81 -3.70 -4.38
CA THR A 103 14.02 -4.71 -3.34
C THR A 103 15.05 -4.15 -2.37
N ARG A 104 14.78 -4.26 -1.06
CA ARG A 104 15.78 -3.93 -0.05
C ARG A 104 16.89 -4.98 -0.10
N SER A 105 18.12 -4.57 -0.39
CA SER A 105 19.31 -5.41 -0.15
C SER A 105 19.40 -5.73 1.35
N LYS A 106 19.88 -6.93 1.67
CA LYS A 106 20.04 -7.42 3.05
C LYS A 106 20.97 -6.51 3.86
#